data_AF-A0A431TV89-F1
#
_entry.id   AF-A0A431TV89-F1
#
_cell.length_a   1.000
_cell.length_b   1.000
_cell.length_c   1.000
_cell.angle_alpha   90.00
_cell.angle_beta   90.00
_cell.angle_gamma   90.00
#
_symmetry.space_group_name_H-M   'P 1'
#
loop_
_entity.id
_entity.type
_entity.pdbx_description
1 polymer ?
#
loop_
_entity_poly.entity_id
_entity_poly.type
_entity_poly.pdbx_seq_one_letter_code
_entity_poly.pdbx_strand_id
1 'polypeptide(L)'
;MPKFFAAAALLLTGLSACQSESKPEQSAPTPPTQTDNTTLAVPAPPADRTAEYLAAPQVGDVLVVRFVPENGPAEQFYFYQVYRLGGDTVYTHPARQPAATADADASRPDVFAPEAIRTYTKKELQEYRQESPSDPQHSRLVRVRRGE
;
A
#
# COMPACT_ATOMS: atom_id res chain seq x y z
N MET A 1 49.02 -0.21 0.87
CA MET A 1 49.39 0.90 1.79
C MET A 1 49.03 2.20 1.06
N PRO A 2 48.33 3.17 1.68
CA PRO A 2 48.53 3.63 3.05
C PRO A 2 47.37 3.35 4.01
N LYS A 3 47.71 3.48 5.30
CA LYS A 3 46.88 3.40 6.50
C LYS A 3 46.54 4.82 6.95
N PHE A 4 45.34 5.07 7.45
CA PHE A 4 45.12 6.06 8.50
C PHE A 4 44.10 5.55 9.52
N PHE A 5 44.37 5.94 10.76
CA PHE A 5 43.89 5.43 12.04
C PHE A 5 42.64 6.17 12.54
N ALA A 6 42.10 5.61 13.64
CA ALA A 6 41.36 6.25 14.73
C ALA A 6 39.82 6.26 14.63
N ALA A 7 39.04 6.22 15.70
CA ALA A 7 39.07 5.60 17.04
C ALA A 7 37.86 6.18 17.81
N ALA A 8 37.14 5.30 18.51
CA ALA A 8 36.52 5.48 19.82
C ALA A 8 35.27 6.38 20.06
N ALA A 9 34.59 5.99 21.16
CA ALA A 9 33.49 6.61 21.92
C ALA A 9 32.07 6.33 21.39
N LEU A 10 31.23 5.43 21.93
CA LEU A 10 30.86 5.09 23.33
C LEU A 10 30.10 6.22 24.04
N LEU A 11 28.76 6.11 24.09
CA LEU A 11 27.88 6.83 25.02
C LEU A 11 26.60 6.00 25.25
N LEU A 12 26.60 5.26 26.38
CA LEU A 12 25.40 4.72 27.01
C LEU A 12 24.82 5.77 27.97
N THR A 13 23.55 6.10 27.79
CA THR A 13 22.66 6.75 28.78
C THR A 13 21.27 6.20 28.48
N GLY A 14 20.54 5.51 29.36
CA GLY A 14 20.41 5.71 30.80
C GLY A 14 19.00 6.26 31.06
N LEU A 15 17.98 5.39 31.02
CA LEU A 15 16.60 5.71 31.45
C LEU A 15 16.04 4.50 32.23
N SER A 16 16.32 4.46 33.53
CA SER A 16 15.51 3.73 34.50
C SER A 16 15.19 4.69 35.62
N ALA A 17 14.00 5.26 35.54
CA ALA A 17 13.40 6.04 36.60
C ALA A 17 12.29 5.21 37.25
N CYS A 18 12.43 5.12 38.57
CA CYS A 18 11.50 4.79 39.66
C CYS A 18 10.01 5.10 39.35
N GLN A 19 9.06 4.20 39.64
CA GLN A 19 8.48 3.82 40.96
C GLN A 19 7.17 4.58 41.23
N SER A 20 6.33 3.98 42.08
CA SER A 20 5.06 4.45 42.66
C SER A 20 3.81 3.94 41.95
N GLU A 21 2.72 3.51 42.59
CA GLU A 21 2.37 3.23 43.99
C GLU A 21 0.99 2.57 43.92
N SER A 22 0.70 1.63 44.83
CA SER A 22 -0.60 0.97 44.92
C SER A 22 -1.52 1.66 45.93
N LYS A 23 -2.84 1.44 45.77
CA LYS A 23 -3.98 1.52 46.73
C LYS A 23 -4.99 2.71 46.52
N PRO A 24 -6.21 2.70 47.10
CA PRO A 24 -7.47 2.11 46.58
C PRO A 24 -8.66 3.11 46.53
N GLU A 25 -9.86 2.56 46.29
CA GLU A 25 -11.20 3.05 46.72
C GLU A 25 -11.91 4.16 45.92
N GLN A 26 -12.85 3.70 45.10
CA GLN A 26 -14.29 3.96 45.21
C GLN A 26 -14.73 5.37 45.65
N SER A 27 -15.20 6.14 44.68
CA SER A 27 -16.34 7.04 44.82
C SER A 27 -17.02 7.19 43.46
N ALA A 28 -18.28 6.80 43.39
CA ALA A 28 -19.23 7.29 42.40
C ALA A 28 -20.23 8.20 43.15
N PRO A 29 -21.02 9.07 42.50
CA PRO A 29 -20.97 9.52 41.10
C PRO A 29 -20.92 11.06 41.00
N THR A 30 -20.32 11.59 39.93
CA THR A 30 -20.55 12.98 39.51
C THR A 30 -20.73 12.93 38.00
N PRO A 31 -21.84 13.44 37.43
CA PRO A 31 -22.03 13.41 35.99
C PRO A 31 -21.09 14.44 35.37
N PRO A 32 -20.11 14.07 34.53
CA PRO A 32 -19.45 15.05 33.71
C PRO A 32 -20.32 15.25 32.47
N THR A 33 -20.81 16.48 32.35
CA THR A 33 -21.11 17.18 31.09
C THR A 33 -20.50 16.48 29.88
N GLN A 34 -21.36 16.02 28.97
CA GLN A 34 -20.97 15.65 27.61
C GLN A 34 -20.14 16.79 27.03
N THR A 35 -18.84 16.58 27.00
CA THR A 35 -17.97 17.36 26.13
C THR A 35 -18.15 16.70 24.78
N ASP A 36 -18.90 17.35 23.89
CA ASP A 36 -18.93 17.02 22.47
C ASP A 36 -17.51 17.22 21.93
N ASN A 37 -16.66 16.22 22.13
CA ASN A 37 -15.49 16.02 21.32
C ASN A 37 -16.00 15.55 19.96
N THR A 38 -16.48 16.49 19.14
CA THR A 38 -16.55 16.28 17.70
C THR A 38 -15.11 16.22 17.19
N THR A 39 -14.45 15.10 17.46
CA THR A 39 -13.33 14.64 16.64
C THR A 39 -13.90 14.57 15.23
N LEU A 40 -13.47 15.49 14.36
CA LEU A 40 -13.71 15.36 12.93
C LEU A 40 -13.17 13.98 12.55
N ALA A 41 -14.07 13.02 12.38
CA ALA A 41 -13.71 11.69 11.95
C ALA A 41 -13.05 11.86 10.58
N VAL A 42 -11.74 11.65 10.54
CA VAL A 42 -11.04 11.44 9.27
C VAL A 42 -11.84 10.37 8.54
N PRO A 43 -12.35 10.64 7.33
CA PRO A 43 -13.13 9.66 6.59
C PRO A 43 -12.33 8.36 6.57
N ALA A 44 -12.95 7.26 7.01
CA ALA A 44 -12.30 5.97 6.90
C ALA A 44 -11.88 5.79 5.43
N PRO A 45 -10.62 5.37 5.17
CA PRO A 45 -10.22 5.07 3.81
C PRO A 45 -11.24 4.10 3.21
N PRO A 46 -11.61 4.27 1.93
CA PRO A 46 -12.65 3.46 1.31
C PRO A 46 -12.32 1.98 1.54
N ALA A 47 -13.34 1.20 1.92
CA ALA A 47 -13.19 -0.23 2.12
C ALA A 47 -12.53 -0.87 0.89
N ASP A 48 -11.63 -1.82 1.10
CA ASP A 48 -10.95 -2.52 0.00
C ASP A 48 -11.99 -3.28 -0.85
N ARG A 49 -12.26 -2.76 -2.06
CA ARG A 49 -13.18 -3.35 -3.04
C ARG A 49 -12.46 -4.13 -4.15
N THR A 50 -11.19 -4.45 -3.96
CA THR A 50 -10.36 -5.12 -4.98
C THR A 50 -10.98 -6.42 -5.48
N ALA A 51 -11.47 -7.28 -4.58
CA ALA A 51 -12.08 -8.56 -4.96
C ALA A 51 -13.36 -8.36 -5.80
N GLU A 52 -14.19 -7.38 -5.43
CA GLU A 52 -15.41 -7.01 -6.15
C GLU A 52 -15.08 -6.48 -7.56
N TYR A 53 -14.11 -5.57 -7.65
CA TYR A 53 -13.72 -4.96 -8.93
C TYR A 53 -13.06 -5.97 -9.87
N LEU A 54 -12.33 -6.95 -9.35
CA LEU A 54 -11.77 -8.03 -10.17
C LEU A 54 -12.82 -9.05 -10.63
N ALA A 55 -13.94 -9.20 -9.92
CA ALA A 55 -15.04 -10.06 -10.37
C ALA A 55 -15.78 -9.45 -11.57
N ALA A 56 -15.84 -8.12 -11.64
CA ALA A 56 -16.42 -7.36 -12.74
C ALA A 56 -15.53 -6.17 -13.15
N PRO A 57 -14.43 -6.40 -13.88
CA PRO A 57 -13.53 -5.34 -14.32
C PRO A 57 -14.24 -4.36 -15.25
N GLN A 58 -13.83 -3.10 -15.20
CA GLN A 58 -14.35 -2.02 -16.05
C GLN A 58 -13.21 -1.32 -16.80
N VAL A 59 -13.54 -0.75 -17.96
CA VAL A 59 -12.62 0.15 -18.66
C VAL A 59 -12.39 1.38 -17.78
N GLY A 60 -11.14 1.78 -17.63
CA GLY A 60 -10.70 2.84 -16.72
C GLY A 60 -10.23 2.35 -15.35
N ASP A 61 -10.50 1.10 -14.97
CA ASP A 61 -9.92 0.52 -13.75
C ASP A 61 -8.39 0.58 -13.81
N VAL A 62 -7.75 0.90 -12.68
CA VAL A 62 -6.29 0.87 -12.54
C VAL A 62 -5.91 -0.25 -11.58
N LEU A 63 -5.22 -1.26 -12.11
CA LEU A 63 -4.64 -2.33 -11.32
C LEU A 63 -3.35 -1.81 -10.66
N VAL A 64 -3.24 -1.97 -9.35
CA VAL A 64 -2.06 -1.59 -8.57
C VAL A 64 -1.33 -2.85 -8.15
N VAL A 65 -0.11 -3.01 -8.64
CA VAL A 65 0.72 -4.18 -8.40
C VAL A 65 1.96 -3.76 -7.62
N ARG A 66 2.17 -4.38 -6.46
CA ARG A 66 3.38 -4.24 -5.66
C ARG A 66 4.42 -5.22 -6.16
N PHE A 67 5.66 -4.77 -6.31
CA PHE A 67 6.84 -5.56 -6.61
C PHE A 67 7.86 -5.37 -5.49
N VAL A 68 8.46 -6.46 -5.01
CA VAL A 68 9.57 -6.45 -4.04
C VAL A 68 10.75 -7.16 -4.67
N PRO A 69 11.70 -6.43 -5.29
CA PRO A 69 12.87 -7.05 -5.91
C PRO A 69 13.75 -7.75 -4.86
N GLU A 70 14.15 -8.99 -5.12
CA GLU A 70 15.01 -9.82 -4.24
C GLU A 70 16.25 -9.11 -3.67
N ASN A 71 16.83 -8.17 -4.43
CA ASN A 71 18.05 -7.44 -4.06
C ASN A 71 17.90 -5.92 -4.13
N GLY A 72 16.67 -5.40 -4.19
CA GLY A 72 16.42 -3.97 -4.37
C GLY A 72 16.10 -3.22 -3.08
N PRO A 73 16.24 -1.88 -3.08
CA PRO A 73 16.25 -1.09 -1.85
C PRO A 73 14.85 -0.78 -1.28
N ALA A 74 13.77 -0.99 -2.03
CA ALA A 74 12.40 -0.71 -1.58
C ALA A 74 11.36 -1.41 -2.46
N GLU A 75 10.17 -1.64 -1.89
CA GLU A 75 8.99 -2.01 -2.67
C GLU A 75 8.63 -0.93 -3.69
N GLN A 76 8.10 -1.35 -4.83
CA GLN A 76 7.70 -0.49 -5.93
C GLN A 76 6.29 -0.83 -6.38
N PHE A 77 5.58 0.16 -6.89
CA PHE A 77 4.21 0.00 -7.37
C PHE A 77 4.13 0.28 -8.86
N TYR A 78 3.59 -0.69 -9.60
CA TYR A 78 3.31 -0.58 -11.02
C TYR A 78 1.80 -0.48 -11.21
N PHE A 79 1.39 0.43 -12.10
CA PHE A 79 -0.02 0.65 -12.42
C PHE A 79 -0.32 0.13 -13.81
N TYR A 80 -1.52 -0.44 -13.99
CA TYR A 80 -1.99 -0.94 -15.27
C TYR A 80 -3.43 -0.45 -15.49
N GLN A 81 -3.65 0.45 -16.45
CA GLN A 81 -4.98 0.95 -16.77
C GLN A 81 -5.67 0.00 -17.73
N VAL A 82 -6.87 -0.47 -17.37
CA VAL A 82 -7.72 -1.27 -18.24
C VAL A 82 -8.28 -0.36 -19.35
N TYR A 83 -7.93 -0.64 -20.60
CA TYR A 83 -8.44 0.14 -21.75
C TYR A 83 -9.43 -0.65 -22.60
N ARG A 84 -9.46 -1.98 -22.48
CA ARG A 84 -10.39 -2.85 -23.21
C ARG A 84 -10.66 -4.14 -22.45
N LEU A 85 -11.87 -4.65 -22.61
CA LEU A 85 -12.30 -5.97 -22.14
C LEU A 85 -12.65 -6.86 -23.34
N GLY A 86 -12.33 -8.15 -23.27
CA GLY A 86 -12.64 -9.12 -24.32
C GLY A 86 -12.93 -10.50 -23.74
N GLY A 87 -14.21 -10.80 -23.50
CA GLY A 87 -14.63 -12.06 -22.89
C GLY A 87 -14.05 -12.23 -21.48
N ASP A 88 -13.04 -13.09 -21.36
CA ASP A 88 -12.27 -13.30 -20.11
C ASP A 88 -10.95 -12.52 -20.07
N THR A 89 -10.55 -11.87 -21.16
CA THR A 89 -9.30 -11.10 -21.26
C THR A 89 -9.52 -9.64 -20.86
N VAL A 90 -8.60 -9.12 -20.06
CA VAL A 90 -8.44 -7.73 -19.65
C VAL A 90 -7.18 -7.20 -20.33
N TYR A 91 -7.34 -6.17 -21.14
CA TYR A 91 -6.25 -5.50 -21.84
C TYR A 91 -5.88 -4.22 -21.11
N THR A 92 -4.60 -4.04 -20.85
CA THR A 92 -4.10 -2.94 -20.04
C THR A 92 -2.96 -2.19 -20.71
N HIS A 93 -2.89 -0.89 -20.40
CA HIS A 93 -1.71 -0.06 -20.64
C HIS A 93 -0.91 0.04 -19.33
N PRO A 94 0.36 -0.40 -19.31
CA PRO A 94 1.21 -0.24 -18.13
C PRO A 94 1.62 1.23 -17.95
N ALA A 95 1.87 1.62 -16.72
CA ALA A 95 2.50 2.89 -16.41
C ALA A 95 3.93 2.93 -16.96
N ARG A 96 4.36 4.12 -17.39
CA ARG A 96 5.71 4.35 -17.95
C ARG A 96 6.81 4.17 -16.92
N GLN A 97 6.53 4.43 -15.65
CA GLN A 97 7.47 4.38 -14.53
C GLN A 97 6.79 3.77 -13.30
N PRO A 98 7.55 3.06 -12.44
CA PRO A 98 7.05 2.65 -11.14
C PRO A 98 6.85 3.88 -10.23
N ALA A 99 6.02 3.74 -9.22
CA ALA A 99 5.90 4.69 -8.11
C ALA A 99 6.38 4.08 -6.79
N ALA A 100 6.71 4.97 -5.85
CA ALA A 100 7.11 4.58 -4.50
C ALA A 100 5.91 4.19 -3.60
N THR A 101 4.67 4.54 -3.98
CA THR A 101 3.47 4.31 -3.17
C THR A 101 2.29 3.81 -4.00
N ALA A 102 1.45 2.96 -3.40
CA ALA A 102 0.22 2.46 -4.03
C ALA A 102 -0.79 3.58 -4.37
N ASP A 103 -0.76 4.69 -3.62
CA ASP A 103 -1.68 5.82 -3.76
C ASP A 103 -1.14 6.93 -4.68
N ALA A 104 -0.07 6.66 -5.44
CA ALA A 104 0.47 7.65 -6.37
C ALA A 104 -0.58 8.07 -7.42
N ASP A 105 -0.58 9.35 -7.78
CA ASP A 105 -1.54 9.89 -8.74
C ASP A 105 -1.33 9.27 -10.14
N ALA A 106 -2.32 8.48 -10.57
CA ALA A 106 -2.36 7.82 -11.85
C ALA A 106 -3.31 8.51 -12.85
N SER A 107 -3.93 9.63 -12.47
CA SER A 107 -4.92 10.35 -13.29
C SER A 107 -4.28 11.28 -14.33
N ARG A 108 -2.97 11.58 -14.20
CA ARG A 108 -2.29 12.52 -15.10
C ARG A 108 -2.20 11.98 -16.53
N PRO A 109 -2.26 12.86 -17.55
CA PRO A 109 -2.38 12.45 -18.97
C PRO A 109 -1.21 11.65 -19.57
N ASP A 110 -0.07 11.46 -18.89
CA ASP A 110 1.11 10.77 -19.43
C ASP A 110 1.60 9.59 -18.57
N VAL A 111 0.79 9.15 -17.59
CA VAL A 111 1.17 8.07 -16.69
C VAL A 111 1.31 6.75 -17.44
N PHE A 112 0.40 6.47 -18.36
CA PHE A 112 0.31 5.20 -19.07
C PHE A 112 0.95 5.26 -20.47
N ALA A 113 1.49 4.13 -20.91
CA ALA A 113 2.03 3.95 -22.25
C ALA A 113 0.97 3.29 -23.16
N PRO A 114 0.17 4.05 -23.94
CA PRO A 114 -0.87 3.50 -24.82
C PRO A 114 -0.31 2.58 -25.92
N GLU A 115 0.97 2.74 -26.27
CA GLU A 115 1.68 1.88 -27.21
C GLU A 115 2.05 0.50 -26.63
N ALA A 116 2.08 0.36 -25.30
CA ALA A 116 2.40 -0.88 -24.62
C ALA A 116 1.11 -1.58 -24.16
N ILE A 117 1.02 -2.88 -24.42
CA ILE A 117 -0.15 -3.69 -24.05
C ILE A 117 0.31 -4.86 -23.18
N ARG A 118 -0.40 -5.05 -22.06
CA ARG A 118 -0.35 -6.25 -21.23
C ARG A 118 -1.73 -6.86 -21.14
N THR A 119 -1.79 -8.18 -21.21
CA THR A 119 -3.04 -8.93 -21.19
C THR A 119 -3.07 -9.84 -19.98
N TYR A 120 -4.21 -9.89 -19.32
CA TYR A 120 -4.50 -10.80 -18.22
C TYR A 120 -5.86 -11.45 -18.46
N THR A 121 -6.06 -12.65 -17.97
CA THR A 121 -7.38 -13.25 -17.78
C THR A 121 -7.97 -12.80 -16.45
N LYS A 122 -9.30 -12.84 -16.29
CA LYS A 122 -9.91 -12.55 -14.97
C LYS A 122 -9.41 -13.52 -13.92
N LYS A 123 -9.21 -14.79 -14.28
CA LYS A 123 -8.64 -15.80 -13.40
C LYS A 123 -7.23 -15.43 -12.95
N GLU A 124 -6.34 -15.06 -13.87
CA GLU A 124 -4.98 -14.62 -13.53
C GLU A 124 -5.00 -13.43 -12.59
N LEU A 125 -5.88 -12.43 -12.80
CA LEU A 125 -5.96 -11.28 -11.89
C LEU A 125 -6.43 -11.66 -10.48
N GLN A 126 -7.34 -12.63 -10.35
CA GLN A 126 -7.77 -13.16 -9.05
C GLN A 126 -6.63 -13.91 -8.34
N GLU A 127 -5.88 -14.72 -9.09
CA GLU A 127 -4.70 -15.44 -8.58
C GLU A 127 -3.57 -14.48 -8.20
N TYR A 128 -3.40 -13.39 -8.95
CA TYR A 128 -2.33 -12.40 -8.73
C TYR A 128 -2.47 -11.61 -7.43
N ARG A 129 -3.62 -11.71 -6.75
CA ARG A 129 -3.81 -11.21 -5.39
C ARG A 129 -2.97 -11.97 -4.37
N GLN A 130 -2.57 -13.20 -4.69
CA GLN A 130 -1.70 -14.02 -3.87
C GLN A 130 -0.28 -13.89 -4.42
N GLU A 131 0.67 -13.78 -3.50
CA GLU A 131 2.08 -13.79 -3.88
C GLU A 131 2.48 -15.21 -4.25
N SER A 132 3.11 -15.38 -5.42
CA SER A 132 3.65 -16.68 -5.81
C SER A 132 5.04 -16.86 -5.18
N PRO A 133 5.32 -17.98 -4.49
CA PRO A 133 6.65 -18.25 -3.96
C PRO A 133 7.69 -18.52 -5.06
N SER A 134 7.25 -18.75 -6.30
CA SER A 134 8.13 -18.92 -7.47
C SER A 134 8.38 -17.63 -8.24
N ASP A 135 7.76 -16.51 -7.84
CA ASP A 135 8.00 -15.20 -8.46
C ASP A 135 9.16 -14.48 -7.75
N PRO A 136 10.34 -14.35 -8.40
CA PRO A 136 11.50 -13.67 -7.79
C PRO A 136 11.28 -12.18 -7.55
N GLN A 137 10.20 -11.59 -8.09
CA GLN A 137 9.85 -10.20 -7.83
C GLN A 137 8.75 -10.05 -6.77
N HIS A 138 8.28 -11.15 -6.18
CA HIS A 138 7.26 -11.16 -5.12
C HIS A 138 6.03 -10.31 -5.48
N SER A 139 5.63 -10.37 -6.75
CA SER A 139 4.64 -9.48 -7.31
C SER A 139 3.25 -9.83 -6.78
N ARG A 140 2.48 -8.81 -6.43
CA ARG A 140 1.12 -8.98 -5.92
C ARG A 140 0.21 -7.85 -6.37
N LEU A 141 -0.94 -8.18 -6.93
CA LEU A 141 -2.03 -7.21 -7.10
C LEU A 141 -2.59 -6.87 -5.73
N VAL A 142 -2.37 -5.62 -5.30
CA VAL A 142 -2.72 -5.14 -3.95
C VAL A 142 -3.97 -4.29 -3.94
N ARG A 143 -4.34 -3.68 -5.08
CA ARG A 143 -5.55 -2.86 -5.19
C ARG A 143 -6.06 -2.79 -6.63
N VAL A 144 -7.37 -2.63 -6.80
CA VAL A 144 -7.96 -2.04 -8.02
C VAL A 144 -8.58 -0.70 -7.66
N ARG A 145 -8.21 0.35 -8.40
CA ARG A 145 -8.76 1.71 -8.26
C ARG A 145 -9.80 1.92 -9.37
N ARG A 146 -10.95 2.48 -9.03
CA ARG A 146 -12.06 2.74 -9.96
C ARG A 146 -12.67 4.11 -9.69
N GLY A 147 -12.82 4.92 -10.74
CA GLY A 147 -13.46 6.24 -10.66
C GLY A 147 -12.64 7.30 -9.93
N GLU A 148 -11.32 7.13 -9.89
CA GLU A 148 -10.36 8.13 -9.39
C GLU A 148 -9.85 9.02 -10.53
#